data_AF-A0A450UB79-F1
#
_entry.id   AF-A0A450UB79-F1
#
_cell.length_a   1.000
_cell.length_b   1.000
_cell.length_c   1.000
_cell.angle_alpha   90.00
_cell.angle_beta   90.00
_cell.angle_gamma   90.00
#
_symmetry.space_group_name_H-M   'P 1'
#
loop_
_entity.id
_entity.type
_entity.pdbx_description
1 polymer ?
#
loop_
_entity_poly.entity_id
_entity_poly.type
_entity_poly.pdbx_seq_one_letter_code
_entity_poly.pdbx_strand_id
1 'polypeptide(L)'
;MILPWDKSLLHAPADEDGAWPCAPVRELLDRPELEKMRNGFHIGTRNKRGITCRLPYDGGDQERDLAAYYRAQATRAQYSHPNVAGMLEGIAKGYEHDGKREDTQANLMKEQF
;
A
#
# COMPACT_ATOMS: atom_id res chain seq x y z
N MET A 1 -7.45 2.93 -19.36
CA MET A 1 -6.36 1.93 -19.30
C MET A 1 -6.50 1.25 -17.94
N ILE A 2 -7.00 0.02 -17.91
CA ILE A 2 -7.24 -0.72 -16.66
C ILE A 2 -5.85 -1.10 -16.13
N LEU A 3 -5.43 -0.48 -15.02
CA LEU A 3 -4.13 -0.78 -14.44
C LEU A 3 -4.14 -2.25 -13.95
N PRO A 4 -3.05 -3.02 -14.18
CA PRO A 4 -2.98 -4.47 -13.92
C PRO A 4 -3.19 -4.91 -12.46
N TRP A 5 -3.43 -3.98 -11.54
CA TRP A 5 -3.65 -4.22 -10.12
C TRP A 5 -5.12 -4.49 -9.76
N ASP A 6 -6.08 -4.20 -10.65
CA ASP A 6 -7.53 -4.42 -10.38
C ASP A 6 -7.86 -5.90 -10.09
N LYS A 7 -7.01 -6.81 -10.58
CA LYS A 7 -7.17 -8.27 -10.50
C LYS A 7 -6.39 -8.93 -9.37
N SER A 8 -5.65 -8.16 -8.56
CA SER A 8 -4.82 -8.69 -7.47
C SER A 8 -5.25 -8.13 -6.11
N LEU A 9 -6.52 -8.32 -5.75
CA LEU A 9 -6.93 -8.26 -4.35
C LEU A 9 -6.35 -9.50 -3.66
N LEU A 10 -5.18 -9.30 -3.06
CA LEU A 10 -4.28 -10.31 -2.51
C LEU A 10 -4.92 -11.21 -1.45
N HIS A 11 -5.58 -12.30 -1.86
CA HIS A 11 -6.03 -13.48 -1.06
C HIS A 11 -6.90 -13.23 0.20
N ALA A 12 -7.03 -11.99 0.66
CA ALA A 12 -8.10 -11.51 1.49
C ALA A 12 -8.97 -10.67 0.55
N PRO A 13 -10.16 -11.14 0.16
CA PRO A 13 -11.06 -10.33 -0.65
C PRO A 13 -11.32 -9.01 0.08
N ALA A 14 -11.59 -7.93 -0.66
CA ALA A 14 -12.24 -6.80 -0.01
C ALA A 14 -13.63 -7.27 0.45
N ASP A 15 -14.11 -6.75 1.57
CA ASP A 15 -15.52 -6.94 1.95
C ASP A 15 -16.42 -6.24 0.91
N GLU A 16 -17.72 -6.53 0.92
CA GLU A 16 -18.71 -5.96 -0.02
C GLU A 16 -18.66 -4.41 -0.06
N ASP A 17 -18.28 -3.79 1.06
CA ASP A 17 -18.12 -2.35 1.21
C ASP A 17 -16.78 -1.79 0.66
N GLY A 18 -15.93 -2.64 0.06
CA GLY A 18 -14.60 -2.28 -0.45
C GLY A 18 -13.54 -2.08 0.63
N ALA A 19 -13.79 -2.57 1.86
CA ALA A 19 -12.82 -2.54 2.95
C ALA A 19 -11.82 -3.69 2.79
N TRP A 20 -10.53 -3.36 2.90
CA TRP A 20 -9.45 -4.33 2.82
C TRP A 20 -8.47 -4.15 3.99
N PRO A 21 -7.96 -5.23 4.60
CA PRO A 21 -8.30 -6.64 4.35
C PRO A 21 -9.76 -7.01 4.71
N CYS A 22 -10.26 -8.18 4.31
CA CYS A 22 -11.59 -8.65 4.76
C CYS A 22 -11.70 -8.70 6.29
N ALA A 23 -12.93 -8.62 6.80
CA ALA A 23 -13.20 -8.54 8.23
C ALA A 23 -12.49 -9.62 9.08
N PRO A 24 -12.48 -10.92 8.73
CA PRO A 24 -11.80 -11.93 9.55
C PRO A 24 -10.29 -11.72 9.66
N VAL A 25 -9.66 -11.19 8.60
CA VAL A 25 -8.22 -10.88 8.60
C VAL A 25 -7.96 -9.65 9.44
N ARG A 26 -8.83 -8.63 9.39
CA ARG A 26 -8.71 -7.43 10.24
C ARG A 26 -8.84 -7.80 11.72
N GLU A 27 -9.85 -8.58 12.07
CA GLU A 27 -10.08 -9.06 13.45
C GLU A 27 -8.89 -9.86 13.99
N LEU A 28 -8.27 -10.70 13.15
CA LEU A 28 -7.07 -11.43 13.54
C LEU A 28 -5.88 -10.49 13.72
N LEU A 29 -5.59 -9.65 12.72
CA LEU A 29 -4.42 -8.79 12.71
C LEU A 29 -4.49 -7.70 13.79
N ASP A 30 -5.68 -7.30 14.23
CA ASP A 30 -5.82 -6.25 15.22
C ASP A 30 -5.47 -6.68 16.66
N ARG A 31 -5.37 -7.99 16.90
CA ARG A 31 -4.99 -8.53 18.22
C ARG A 31 -3.62 -8.00 18.68
N PRO A 32 -3.50 -7.35 19.85
CA PRO A 32 -2.25 -6.71 20.28
C PRO A 32 -1.02 -7.63 20.19
N GLU A 33 -1.17 -8.89 20.59
CA GLU A 33 -0.13 -9.92 20.66
C GLU A 33 0.40 -10.38 19.29
N LEU A 34 -0.28 -10.07 18.19
CA LEU A 34 0.07 -10.52 16.84
C LEU A 34 0.91 -9.52 16.04
N GLU A 35 1.74 -8.71 16.71
CA GLU A 35 2.61 -7.72 16.06
C GLU A 35 3.53 -8.32 14.99
N LYS A 36 4.17 -9.46 15.28
CA LYS A 36 5.03 -10.14 14.29
C LYS A 36 4.26 -10.57 13.04
N MET A 37 3.01 -11.00 13.21
CA MET A 37 2.15 -11.40 12.10
C MET A 37 1.72 -10.18 11.28
N ARG A 38 1.33 -9.08 11.94
CA ARG A 38 1.09 -7.78 11.28
C ARG A 38 2.30 -7.32 10.47
N ASN A 39 3.49 -7.39 11.05
CA ASN A 39 4.73 -7.01 10.35
C ASN A 39 4.99 -7.90 9.14
N GLY A 40 4.78 -9.21 9.26
CA GLY A 40 4.85 -10.13 8.13
C GLY A 40 3.84 -9.80 7.03
N PHE A 41 2.62 -9.44 7.41
CA PHE A 41 1.56 -9.03 6.48
C PHE A 41 1.93 -7.71 5.77
N HIS A 42 2.44 -6.73 6.50
CA HIS A 42 2.97 -5.47 5.97
C HIS A 42 4.07 -5.72 4.92
N ILE A 43 5.10 -6.47 5.29
CA ILE A 43 6.23 -6.79 4.40
C ILE A 43 5.74 -7.57 3.17
N GLY A 44 4.90 -8.59 3.37
CA GLY A 44 4.32 -9.37 2.29
C GLY A 44 3.52 -8.53 1.31
N THR A 45 2.73 -7.58 1.81
CA THR A 45 1.94 -6.65 0.99
C THR A 45 2.84 -5.79 0.12
N ARG A 46 3.92 -5.22 0.68
CA ARG A 46 4.88 -4.42 -0.10
C ARG A 46 5.62 -5.25 -1.14
N ASN A 47 6.11 -6.43 -0.76
CA ASN A 47 6.91 -7.29 -1.64
C ASN A 47 6.12 -7.82 -2.84
N LYS A 48 4.81 -8.03 -2.69
CA LYS A 48 3.96 -8.53 -3.78
C LYS A 48 3.76 -7.56 -4.93
N ARG A 49 4.11 -6.28 -4.78
CA ARG A 49 4.08 -5.32 -5.89
C ARG A 49 5.03 -5.73 -7.04
N GLY A 50 6.09 -6.48 -6.73
CA GLY A 50 7.04 -6.95 -7.73
C GLY A 50 7.79 -5.81 -8.43
N ILE A 51 8.35 -6.11 -9.60
CA ILE A 51 9.05 -5.13 -10.44
C ILE A 51 8.00 -4.30 -11.17
N THR A 52 8.16 -2.97 -11.12
CA THR A 52 7.33 -2.03 -11.89
C THR A 52 8.14 -1.46 -13.05
N CYS A 53 7.50 -1.29 -14.20
CA CYS A 53 8.07 -0.57 -15.34
C CYS A 53 7.38 0.79 -15.43
N ARG A 54 8.16 1.85 -15.71
CA ARG A 54 7.71 3.23 -15.87
C ARG A 54 8.56 3.95 -16.91
N LEU A 55 8.03 4.99 -17.55
CA LEU A 55 8.84 5.82 -18.45
C LEU A 55 9.83 6.67 -17.64
N PRO A 56 10.94 7.13 -18.25
CA PRO A 56 12.01 7.83 -17.54
C PRO A 56 11.59 9.11 -16.79
N TYR A 57 10.41 9.65 -17.10
CA TYR A 57 9.92 10.93 -16.60
C TYR A 57 8.60 10.85 -15.82
N ASP A 58 8.05 9.65 -15.63
CA ASP A 58 6.74 9.44 -14.98
C ASP A 58 6.76 9.73 -13.47
N GLY A 59 7.94 9.75 -12.83
CA GLY A 59 8.08 10.05 -11.41
C GLY A 59 7.30 9.07 -10.51
N GLY A 60 6.82 9.56 -9.37
CA GLY A 60 6.22 8.76 -8.29
C GLY A 60 4.69 8.60 -8.30
N ASP A 61 4.02 8.78 -9.44
CA ASP A 61 2.54 8.82 -9.47
C ASP A 61 1.89 7.50 -9.08
N GLN A 62 2.45 6.36 -9.49
CA GLN A 62 1.94 5.05 -9.09
C GLN A 62 2.03 4.84 -7.56
N GLU A 63 3.11 5.33 -6.96
CA GLU A 63 3.31 5.27 -5.52
C GLU A 63 2.33 6.16 -4.77
N ARG A 64 1.98 7.34 -5.31
CA ARG A 64 0.97 8.23 -4.74
C ARG A 64 -0.42 7.59 -4.75
N ASP A 65 -0.81 6.94 -5.84
CA ASP A 65 -2.08 6.23 -5.93
C ASP A 65 -2.20 5.12 -4.88
N LEU A 66 -1.12 4.35 -4.69
CA LEU A 66 -1.08 3.31 -3.67
C LEU A 66 -1.09 3.89 -2.26
N ALA A 67 -0.32 4.93 -2.00
CA ALA A 67 -0.33 5.62 -0.72
C ALA A 67 -1.74 6.12 -0.37
N ALA A 68 -2.45 6.72 -1.33
CA ALA A 68 -3.82 7.17 -1.17
C ALA A 68 -4.77 6.00 -0.87
N TYR A 69 -4.65 4.89 -1.61
CA TYR A 69 -5.44 3.69 -1.36
C TYR A 69 -5.24 3.13 0.06
N TYR A 70 -4.00 2.90 0.48
CA TYR A 70 -3.74 2.32 1.81
C TYR A 70 -4.13 3.26 2.95
N ARG A 71 -3.99 4.57 2.74
CA ARG A 71 -4.46 5.56 3.71
C ARG A 71 -5.97 5.56 3.84
N ALA A 72 -6.71 5.45 2.74
CA ALA A 72 -8.16 5.31 2.78
C ALA A 72 -8.59 4.04 3.56
N GLN A 73 -7.88 2.93 3.39
CA GLN A 73 -8.12 1.71 4.16
C GLN A 73 -7.79 1.90 5.65
N ALA A 74 -6.69 2.60 5.97
CA ALA A 74 -6.33 2.93 7.35
C ALA A 74 -7.44 3.76 8.03
N THR A 75 -7.96 4.79 7.35
CA THR A 75 -9.05 5.62 7.85
C THR A 75 -10.32 4.81 8.11
N ARG A 76 -10.65 3.85 7.23
CA ARG A 76 -11.81 2.96 7.44
C ARG A 76 -11.64 2.07 8.69
N ALA A 77 -10.42 1.64 8.98
CA ALA A 77 -10.11 0.76 10.11
C ALA A 77 -9.90 1.51 11.44
N GLN A 78 -9.59 2.81 11.44
CA GLN A 78 -9.00 3.51 12.59
C GLN A 78 -9.78 3.41 13.92
N TYR A 79 -11.11 3.37 13.88
CA TYR A 79 -11.95 3.32 15.08
C TYR A 79 -12.28 1.90 15.54
N SER A 80 -12.21 0.91 14.65
CA SER A 80 -12.59 -0.47 14.94
C SER A 80 -11.39 -1.40 15.11
N HIS A 81 -10.32 -1.13 14.36
CA HIS A 81 -9.11 -1.94 14.28
C HIS A 81 -7.87 -1.03 14.26
N PRO A 82 -7.50 -0.38 15.39
CA PRO A 82 -6.42 0.59 15.44
C PRO A 82 -5.03 0.02 15.10
N ASN A 83 -4.74 -1.24 15.42
CA ASN A 83 -3.46 -1.87 15.08
C ASN A 83 -3.36 -2.16 13.57
N VAL A 84 -4.47 -2.56 12.95
CA VAL A 84 -4.57 -2.70 11.49
C VAL A 84 -4.43 -1.35 10.81
N ALA A 85 -5.11 -0.32 11.32
CA ALA A 85 -5.00 1.04 10.80
C ALA A 85 -3.55 1.56 10.84
N GLY A 86 -2.84 1.33 11.95
CA GLY A 86 -1.43 1.67 12.06
C GLY A 86 -0.54 0.93 11.05
N MET A 87 -0.80 -0.36 10.83
CA MET A 87 -0.09 -1.16 9.82
C MET A 87 -0.32 -0.62 8.39
N LEU A 88 -1.57 -0.31 8.03
CA LEU A 88 -1.95 0.24 6.73
C LEU A 88 -1.35 1.63 6.49
N GLU A 89 -1.33 2.48 7.52
CA GLU A 89 -0.65 3.79 7.46
C GLU A 89 0.87 3.63 7.26
N GLY A 90 1.48 2.59 7.85
CA GLY A 90 2.87 2.24 7.60
C GLY A 90 3.14 1.88 6.13
N ILE A 91 2.24 1.13 5.49
CA ILE A 91 2.32 0.83 4.05
C ILE A 91 2.22 2.11 3.23
N ALA A 92 1.24 2.97 3.53
CA ALA A 92 1.03 4.23 2.83
C ALA A 92 2.29 5.12 2.85
N LYS A 93 2.86 5.33 4.06
CA LYS A 93 4.09 6.12 4.24
C LYS A 93 5.27 5.57 3.45
N GLY A 94 5.42 4.25 3.41
CA GLY A 94 6.51 3.65 2.64
C GLY A 94 6.34 3.86 1.13
N TYR A 95 5.10 3.89 0.61
CA TYR A 95 4.87 4.27 -0.79
C TYR A 95 5.13 5.75 -1.04
N GLU A 96 4.73 6.66 -0.13
CA GLU A 96 5.08 8.08 -0.27
C GLU A 96 6.59 8.31 -0.36
N HIS A 97 7.35 7.57 0.45
CA HIS A 97 8.80 7.62 0.41
C HIS A 97 9.36 7.10 -0.93
N ASP A 98 8.83 5.99 -1.44
CA ASP A 98 9.22 5.48 -2.76
C ASP A 98 8.87 6.49 -3.86
N GLY A 99 7.69 7.09 -3.84
CA GLY A 99 7.27 8.07 -4.84
C GLY A 99 8.21 9.27 -4.91
N LYS A 100 8.63 9.80 -3.75
CA LYS A 100 9.63 10.88 -3.68
C LYS A 100 10.98 10.47 -4.28
N ARG A 101 11.40 9.23 -4.08
CA ARG A 101 12.63 8.70 -4.69
C ARG A 101 12.51 8.66 -6.22
N GLU A 102 11.37 8.22 -6.74
CA GLU A 102 11.11 8.17 -8.17
C GLU A 102 11.02 9.56 -8.80
N ASP A 103 10.40 10.53 -8.14
CA ASP A 103 10.40 11.93 -8.60
C ASP A 103 11.82 12.49 -8.70
N THR A 104 12.66 12.19 -7.70
CA THR A 104 14.06 12.61 -7.66
C THR A 104 14.83 12.01 -8.84
N GLN A 105 14.64 10.71 -9.10
CA GLN A 105 15.27 10.02 -10.22
C GLN A 105 14.79 10.57 -11.57
N ALA A 106 13.49 10.81 -11.73
CA ALA A 106 12.92 11.39 -12.94
C ALA A 106 13.45 12.80 -13.22
N ASN A 107 13.64 13.61 -12.18
CA ASN A 107 14.23 14.94 -12.32
C ASN A 107 15.71 14.89 -12.74
N LEU A 108 16.52 14.02 -12.11
CA LEU A 108 17.91 13.82 -12.53
C LEU A 108 18.03 13.40 -13.99
N MET A 109 17.10 12.56 -14.48
CA MET A 109 17.07 12.13 -15.87
C MET A 109 16.67 13.25 -16.83
N LYS A 110 15.85 14.23 -16.39
CA LYS A 110 15.51 15.42 -17.18
C LYS A 110 16.69 16.39 -17.30
N GLU A 111 17.51 16.49 -16.26
CA GLU A 111 18.65 17.42 -16.22
C GLU A 111 19.86 16.94 -17.05
N GLN A 112 19.89 15.67 -17.47
CA GLN A 112 20.99 15.08 -18.23
C GLN A 112 20.84 15.23 -19.77
N PHE A 113 19.76 15.85 -20.25
CA PHE A 113 19.47 16.07 -21.67
C PHE A 113 18.91 17.48 -21.91
#